data_AF-A0A920SWG9-F1
#
_entry.id   AF-A0A920SWG9-F1
#
_cell.length_a   1.000
_cell.length_b   1.000
_cell.length_c   1.000
_cell.angle_alpha   90.00
_cell.angle_beta   90.00
_cell.angle_gamma   90.00
#
_symmetry.space_group_name_H-M   'P 1'
#
loop_
_entity.id
_entity.type
_entity.pdbx_description
1 polymer ?
#
loop_
_entity_poly.entity_id
_entity_poly.type
_entity_poly.pdbx_seq_one_letter_code
_entity_poly.pdbx_strand_id
1 'polypeptide(L)' 'MTSKVSGICLCGTISFECDQAPEFEANCHCDDCRRCSGVHASFVFVPADALCVTGRTKS' A
#
# COMPACT_ATOMS: atom_id res chain seq x y z
N MET A 1 14.51 -4.24 14.42
CA MET A 1 13.37 -4.91 13.74
C MET A 1 13.24 -4.25 12.39
N THR A 2 13.41 -5.00 11.31
CA THR A 2 13.35 -4.48 9.94
C THR A 2 11.89 -4.21 9.57
N SER A 3 11.43 -2.99 9.77
CA SER A 3 10.11 -2.52 9.34
C SER A 3 10.13 -2.28 7.82
N LYS A 4 10.38 -3.32 7.04
CA LYS A 4 10.38 -3.27 5.58
C LYS A 4 8.96 -3.58 5.08
N VAL A 5 8.40 -2.69 4.28
CA VAL A 5 7.11 -2.87 3.60
C VAL A 5 7.38 -3.27 2.16
N SER A 6 6.79 -4.36 1.70
CA SER A 6 6.93 -4.80 0.30
C SER A 6 5.70 -5.55 -0.17
N GLY A 7 5.43 -5.51 -1.47
CA GLY A 7 4.32 -6.26 -2.05
C GLY A 7 4.25 -6.20 -3.57
N ILE A 8 3.32 -6.97 -4.11
CA ILE A 8 3.05 -7.06 -5.55
C ILE A 8 1.55 -6.88 -5.76
N CYS A 9 1.17 -6.09 -6.76
CA CYS A 9 -0.22 -5.93 -7.16
C CYS A 9 -0.78 -7.26 -7.69
N LEU A 10 -2.07 -7.52 -7.50
CA LEU A 10 -2.73 -8.75 -7.95
C LEU A 10 -2.65 -8.98 -9.47
N CYS A 11 -2.39 -7.93 -10.27
CA CYS A 11 -2.13 -8.09 -11.70
C CYS A 11 -0.75 -8.68 -12.02
N GLY A 12 0.14 -8.79 -11.04
CA GLY A 12 1.51 -9.31 -11.18
C GLY A 12 2.50 -8.38 -11.88
N THR A 13 2.06 -7.21 -12.37
CA THR A 13 2.89 -6.30 -13.20
C THR A 13 3.52 -5.15 -12.40
N ILE A 14 3.05 -4.91 -11.17
CA ILE A 14 3.48 -3.79 -10.33
C ILE A 14 3.96 -4.35 -9.00
N SER A 15 5.10 -3.89 -8.53
CA SER A 15 5.65 -4.19 -7.20
C SER A 15 6.14 -2.93 -6.51
N PHE A 16 6.18 -2.97 -5.18
CA PHE A 16 6.63 -1.86 -4.35
C PHE A 16 7.47 -2.34 -3.18
N GLU A 17 8.43 -1.51 -2.77
CA GLU A 17 9.26 -1.72 -1.59
C GLU A 17 9.54 -0.38 -0.87
N CYS A 18 9.58 -0.42 0.46
CA CYS A 18 9.99 0.67 1.32
C CYS A 18 10.78 0.12 2.51
N ASP A 19 11.98 0.64 2.71
CA ASP A 19 12.91 0.20 3.77
C ASP A 19 12.78 1.03 5.06
N GLN A 20 11.76 1.90 5.14
CA GLN A 20 11.43 2.69 6.32
C GLN A 20 10.16 2.19 7.00
N ALA A 21 10.08 2.43 8.31
CA ALA A 21 8.89 2.10 9.08
C ALA A 21 7.69 2.94 8.60
N PRO A 22 6.47 2.35 8.56
CA PRO A 22 5.26 3.12 8.31
C PRO A 22 5.11 4.30 9.27
N GLU A 23 4.72 5.46 8.72
CA GLU A 23 4.34 6.63 9.51
C GLU A 23 2.95 6.46 10.12
N PHE A 24 2.07 5.75 9.40
CA PHE A 24 0.70 5.51 9.80
C PHE A 24 0.15 4.24 9.14
N GLU A 25 -0.61 3.47 9.92
CA GLU A 25 -1.30 2.27 9.47
C GLU A 25 -2.76 2.35 9.91
N ALA A 26 -3.69 2.07 9.00
CA ALA A 26 -5.11 2.16 9.31
C ALA A 26 -5.97 1.19 8.50
N ASN A 27 -7.04 0.75 9.14
CA ASN A 27 -8.16 0.09 8.48
C ASN A 27 -9.30 1.11 8.34
N CYS A 28 -9.54 1.57 7.12
CA CYS A 28 -10.58 2.57 6.84
C CYS A 28 -11.92 1.90 6.61
N HIS A 29 -12.92 2.36 7.37
CA HIS A 29 -14.30 1.87 7.32
C HIS A 29 -15.25 2.86 6.66
N CYS A 30 -14.79 3.83 5.85
CA CYS A 30 -15.71 4.70 5.13
C CYS A 30 -16.53 3.90 4.10
N ASP A 31 -17.62 4.48 3.60
CA ASP A 31 -18.50 3.81 2.64
C ASP A 31 -17.76 3.37 1.37
N ASP A 32 -16.85 4.19 0.85
CA ASP A 32 -16.09 3.87 -0.37
C ASP A 32 -15.15 2.68 -0.15
N CYS A 33 -14.46 2.65 1.00
CA CYS A 33 -13.58 1.54 1.35
C CYS A 33 -14.38 0.25 1.57
N ARG A 34 -15.54 0.31 2.24
CA ARG A 34 -16.44 -0.84 2.39
C ARG A 34 -16.93 -1.37 1.05
N ARG A 35 -17.32 -0.48 0.11
CA ARG A 35 -17.78 -0.89 -1.22
C ARG A 35 -16.67 -1.55 -2.04
N CYS A 36 -15.43 -1.08 -1.90
CA CYS A 36 -14.27 -1.59 -2.63
C CYS A 36 -13.83 -2.99 -2.17
N SER A 37 -13.81 -3.25 -0.86
CA SER A 37 -13.18 -4.45 -0.29
C SER A 37 -14.12 -5.32 0.56
N GLY A 38 -15.38 -4.91 0.75
CA GLY A 38 -16.41 -5.60 1.50
C GLY A 38 -16.52 -5.18 2.98
N VAL A 39 -15.41 -4.92 3.67
CA VAL A 39 -15.43 -4.63 5.13
C VAL A 39 -14.63 -3.39 5.52
N HIS A 40 -13.40 -3.28 5.03
CA HIS A 40 -12.52 -2.11 5.19
C HIS A 40 -11.35 -2.22 4.20
N ALA A 41 -10.73 -1.10 3.88
CA ALA A 41 -9.47 -1.10 3.17
C ALA A 41 -8.32 -0.84 4.15
N SER A 42 -7.23 -1.60 4.01
CA SER A 42 -6.03 -1.41 4.80
C SER A 42 -5.08 -0.46 4.08
N PHE A 43 -4.58 0.54 4.79
CA PHE A 43 -3.65 1.54 4.30
C PHE A 43 -2.37 1.54 5.12
N VAL A 44 -1.25 1.66 4.43
CA VAL A 44 0.07 1.85 5.01
C VAL A 44 0.64 3.11 4.36
N PHE A 45 0.98 4.09 5.19
CA PHE A 45 1.58 5.35 4.77
C PHE A 45 3.07 5.33 5.08
N VAL A 46 3.87 5.64 4.08
CA VAL A 46 5.33 5.69 4.15
C VAL A 46 5.83 6.99 3.50
N PRO A 47 7.04 7.46 3.84
CA PRO A 47 7.64 8.61 3.17
C PRO A 47 7.79 8.36 1.67
N ALA A 48 7.37 9.33 0.86
CA ALA A 48 7.31 9.17 -0.59
C ALA A 48 8.70 8.99 -1.22
N ASP A 49 9.74 9.59 -0.65
CA ASP A 49 11.13 9.47 -1.07
C ASP A 49 11.75 8.10 -0.73
N ALA A 50 11.17 7.39 0.25
CA ALA A 50 11.57 6.05 0.65
C ALA A 50 10.79 4.93 -0.07
N LEU A 51 9.78 5.27 -0.88
CA LEU A 51 8.95 4.31 -1.59
C LEU A 51 9.45 4.10 -3.02
N CYS A 52 9.87 2.88 -3.34
CA CYS A 52 10.19 2.47 -4.70
C CYS A 52 9.01 1.69 -5.28
N VAL A 53 8.50 2.11 -6.44
CA VAL A 53 7.45 1.39 -7.19
C VAL A 53 7.99 1.05 -8.58
N THR A 54 7.87 -0.21 -8.97
CA THR A 54 8.25 -0.72 -10.28
C THR A 54 7.05 -1.26 -11.03
N GLY A 55 7.01 -1.05 -12.35
CA GLY A 55 5.87 -1.38 -13.21
C GLY A 55 5.11 -0.13 -13.67
N ARG A 56 4.16 -0.31 -14.59
CA ARG A 56 3.34 0.80 -15.12
C ARG A 56 1.95 0.74 -14.52
N THR A 57 1.55 1.80 -13.83
CA THR A 57 0.15 1.97 -13.41
C THR A 57 -0.72 2.31 -14.62
N LYS A 58 -1.99 1.89 -14.58
CA LYS A 58 -2.97 2.31 -15.57
C LYS A 58 -3.48 3.70 -15.16
N SER A 59 -3.34 4.69 -16.04
CA SER A 59 -3.88 6.06 -15.87
C SER A 59 -5.37 6.13 -16.15
#